data_AF-A0A1J3CTK9-F1
#
_entry.id   AF-A0A1J3CTK9-F1
#
_cell.length_a   1.000
_cell.length_b   1.000
_cell.length_c   1.000
_cell.angle_alpha   90.00
_cell.angle_beta   90.00
_cell.angle_gamma   90.00
#
_symmetry.space_group_name_H-M   'P 1'
#
loop_
_entity.id
_entity.type
_entity.pdbx_description
1 polymer ?
#
loop_
_entity_poly.entity_id
_entity_poly.type
_entity_poly.pdbx_seq_one_letter_code
_entity_poly.pdbx_strand_id
1 'polypeptide(L)'
;LIEYVEAVGNIDDYVKRYDDATISTAQMEKVAMLDMRLGNMDRNRNNILVKLDDGGSAHVVPIDHEMIFANGAQSYNLMSPHWLQFHEEMVVDVNKVFSADCVRYLEKLDPDEDIEFLRRCGWEPGNDFVEQFKVFTAFLKIGVSLGITTYH
;
A
#
# COMPACT_ATOMS: atom_id res chain seq x y z
N LEU A 1 -0.75 -18.28 6.31
CA LEU A 1 -0.19 -18.81 5.05
C LEU A 1 1.08 -18.01 4.77
N ILE A 2 2.18 -18.67 4.44
CA ILE A 2 3.37 -18.01 3.88
C ILE A 2 3.37 -18.39 2.40
N GLU A 3 3.21 -17.41 1.52
CA GLU A 3 3.27 -17.60 0.07
C GLU A 3 4.52 -16.91 -0.44
N TYR A 4 5.40 -17.67 -1.09
CA TYR A 4 6.55 -17.11 -1.79
C TYR A 4 6.10 -16.54 -3.14
N VAL A 5 6.56 -15.33 -3.44
CA VAL A 5 6.25 -14.62 -4.68
C VAL A 5 7.50 -14.54 -5.53
N GLU A 6 7.51 -15.21 -6.69
CA GLU A 6 8.60 -15.07 -7.65
C GLU A 6 8.59 -13.68 -8.29
N ALA A 7 9.65 -12.90 -8.08
CA ALA A 7 9.77 -11.52 -8.52
C ALA A 7 11.10 -11.31 -9.27
N VAL A 8 11.17 -10.29 -10.13
CA VAL A 8 12.43 -9.90 -10.78
C VAL A 8 13.39 -9.19 -9.82
N GLY A 9 12.88 -8.73 -8.67
CA GLY A 9 13.65 -8.10 -7.61
C GLY A 9 12.76 -7.12 -6.84
N ASN A 10 13.36 -6.35 -5.93
CA ASN A 10 12.70 -5.16 -5.42
C ASN A 10 12.66 -4.05 -6.49
N ILE A 11 11.97 -2.96 -6.19
CA ILE A 11 11.80 -1.86 -7.15
C ILE A 11 13.13 -1.21 -7.58
N ASP A 12 14.13 -1.15 -6.69
CA ASP A 12 15.45 -0.63 -7.05
C ASP A 12 16.22 -1.58 -7.97
N ASP A 13 16.14 -2.89 -7.71
CA ASP A 13 16.72 -3.90 -8.60
C ASP A 13 16.08 -3.86 -9.99
N TYR A 14 14.76 -3.65 -10.05
CA TYR A 14 14.02 -3.49 -11.29
C TYR A 14 14.50 -2.27 -12.08
N VAL A 15 14.53 -1.09 -11.45
CA VAL A 15 14.95 0.16 -12.12
C VAL A 15 16.40 0.09 -12.58
N LYS A 16 17.29 -0.57 -11.83
CA LYS A 16 18.70 -0.75 -12.22
C LYS A 16 18.88 -1.75 -13.36
N ARG A 17 17.97 -2.71 -13.51
CA ARG A 17 18.11 -3.81 -14.48
C ARG A 17 17.51 -3.47 -15.85
N TYR A 18 16.50 -2.61 -15.90
CA TYR A 18 15.77 -2.31 -17.13
C TYR A 18 15.83 -0.81 -17.44
N ASP A 19 16.45 -0.46 -18.56
CA ASP A 19 16.64 0.95 -18.96
C ASP A 19 15.31 1.70 -19.16
N ASP A 20 14.27 1.01 -19.62
CA ASP A 20 12.91 1.53 -19.82
C ASP A 20 11.95 1.12 -18.68
N ALA A 21 12.47 0.93 -17.46
CA ALA A 21 11.68 0.55 -16.30
C ALA A 21 10.54 1.55 -16.05
N THR A 22 9.30 1.05 -16.05
CA THR A 22 8.12 1.88 -15.76
C THR A 22 7.15 1.14 -14.85
N ILE A 23 6.59 1.87 -13.89
CA ILE A 23 5.53 1.37 -13.03
C ILE A 23 4.35 2.32 -13.16
N SER A 24 3.19 1.77 -13.48
CA SER A 24 1.99 2.59 -13.65
C SER A 24 1.55 3.23 -12.34
N THR A 25 0.98 4.43 -12.43
CA THR A 25 0.36 5.11 -11.28
C THR A 25 -0.66 4.22 -10.58
N ALA A 26 -1.43 3.42 -11.32
CA ALA A 26 -2.42 2.50 -10.76
C ALA A 26 -1.82 1.42 -9.85
N GLN A 27 -0.57 0.99 -10.10
CA GLN A 27 0.13 0.07 -9.20
C GLN A 27 0.52 0.77 -7.89
N MET A 28 0.97 2.02 -7.96
CA MET A 28 1.31 2.81 -6.78
C MET A 28 0.08 3.24 -5.97
N GLU A 29 -1.04 3.57 -6.62
CA GLU A 29 -2.31 3.85 -5.94
C GLU A 29 -2.72 2.70 -5.01
N LYS A 30 -2.56 1.45 -5.46
CA LYS A 30 -2.88 0.26 -4.65
C LYS A 30 -1.99 0.13 -3.43
N VAL A 31 -0.68 0.37 -3.58
CA VAL A 31 0.27 0.34 -2.46
C VAL A 31 -0.04 1.46 -1.46
N ALA A 32 -0.29 2.67 -1.95
CA ALA A 32 -0.67 3.80 -1.12
C ALA A 32 -1.96 3.54 -0.33
N MET A 33 -3.01 3.02 -0.98
CA MET A 33 -4.25 2.63 -0.31
C MET A 33 -4.01 1.60 0.79
N LEU A 34 -3.21 0.57 0.52
CA LEU A 34 -2.88 -0.45 1.51
C LEU A 34 -2.13 0.16 2.69
N ASP A 35 -1.08 0.92 2.42
CA ASP A 35 -0.23 1.50 3.47
C ASP A 35 -0.99 2.52 4.31
N MET A 36 -1.83 3.37 3.71
CA MET A 36 -2.69 4.30 4.45
C MET A 36 -3.67 3.55 5.34
N ARG A 37 -4.28 2.49 4.82
CA ARG A 37 -5.26 1.69 5.57
C ARG A 37 -4.64 0.94 6.75
N LEU A 38 -3.40 0.52 6.62
CA LEU A 38 -2.65 -0.18 7.66
C LEU A 38 -1.80 0.75 8.54
N GLY A 39 -1.73 2.05 8.21
CA GLY A 39 -0.83 3.00 8.85
C GLY A 39 0.64 2.55 8.79
N ASN A 40 1.10 2.09 7.63
CA ASN A 40 2.44 1.56 7.47
C ASN A 40 3.51 2.64 7.67
N MET A 41 4.47 2.37 8.57
CA MET A 41 5.55 3.29 8.94
C MET A 41 6.91 2.89 8.36
N ASP A 42 6.99 1.87 7.50
CA ASP A 42 8.27 1.46 6.88
C ASP A 42 8.08 0.94 5.45
N ARG A 43 7.23 1.62 4.67
CA ARG A 43 7.21 1.37 3.22
C ARG A 43 8.44 2.00 2.58
N ASN A 44 9.53 1.24 2.53
CA ASN A 44 10.73 1.56 1.76
C ASN A 44 10.78 0.78 0.42
N ARG A 45 11.75 1.09 -0.43
CA ARG A 45 11.92 0.49 -1.77
C ARG A 45 12.16 -1.02 -1.75
N ASN A 46 12.91 -1.49 -0.76
CA ASN A 46 13.21 -2.91 -0.60
C ASN A 46 11.94 -3.72 -0.26
N ASN A 47 10.94 -3.05 0.32
CA ASN A 47 9.67 -3.62 0.70
C ASN A 47 8.63 -3.60 -0.45
N ILE A 48 9.06 -3.31 -1.68
CA ILE A 48 8.20 -3.36 -2.87
C ILE A 48 8.88 -4.28 -3.90
N LEU A 49 8.34 -5.48 -4.06
CA LEU A 49 8.76 -6.40 -5.12
C LEU A 49 8.12 -6.02 -6.46
N VAL A 50 8.82 -6.29 -7.56
CA VAL A 50 8.30 -6.15 -8.91
C VAL A 50 8.21 -7.51 -9.56
N LYS A 51 7.03 -7.83 -10.10
CA LYS A 51 6.79 -8.98 -10.98
C LYS A 51 6.52 -8.47 -12.38
N LEU A 52 7.01 -9.20 -13.38
CA LEU A 52 6.61 -8.98 -14.77
C LEU A 52 5.53 -9.99 -15.12
N ASP A 53 4.47 -9.53 -15.79
CA ASP A 53 3.54 -10.44 -16.44
C ASP A 53 4.12 -11.00 -17.76
N ASP A 54 3.38 -11.91 -18.40
CA ASP A 54 3.80 -12.54 -19.66
C ASP A 54 4.05 -11.52 -20.78
N GLY A 55 3.46 -10.33 -20.69
CA GLY A 55 3.66 -9.22 -21.64
C GLY A 55 4.80 -8.28 -21.25
N GLY A 56 5.51 -8.55 -20.14
CA GLY A 56 6.58 -7.72 -19.61
C GLY A 56 6.12 -6.50 -18.83
N SER A 57 4.81 -6.37 -18.52
CA SER A 57 4.31 -5.24 -17.73
C SER A 57 4.61 -5.45 -16.25
N ALA A 58 5.07 -4.40 -15.57
CA ALA A 58 5.42 -4.43 -14.17
C ALA A 58 4.19 -4.34 -13.25
N HIS A 59 4.10 -5.28 -12.31
CA HIS A 59 3.15 -5.30 -11.19
C HIS A 59 3.92 -5.28 -9.88
N VAL A 60 3.44 -4.51 -8.92
CA VAL A 60 4.12 -4.37 -7.63
C VAL A 60 3.46 -5.24 -6.57
N VAL A 61 4.28 -5.82 -5.70
CA VAL A 61 3.84 -6.62 -4.57
C VAL A 61 4.48 -6.01 -3.31
N PRO A 62 3.70 -5.28 -2.49
CA PRO A 62 4.19 -4.83 -1.21
C PRO A 62 4.43 -6.05 -0.32
N ILE A 63 5.58 -6.07 0.34
CA ILE A 63 5.96 -7.11 1.31
C ILE A 63 6.34 -6.45 2.64
N ASP A 64 6.73 -7.25 3.62
CA ASP A 64 7.30 -6.79 4.88
C ASP A 64 6.44 -5.71 5.58
N HIS A 65 5.34 -6.18 6.18
CA HIS A 65 4.35 -5.34 6.85
C HIS A 65 4.54 -5.34 8.37
N GLU A 66 5.74 -5.57 8.88
CA GLU A 66 5.94 -5.69 10.33
C GLU A 66 5.78 -4.34 11.09
N MET A 67 5.92 -3.22 10.37
CA MET A 67 5.81 -1.85 10.90
C MET A 67 4.48 -1.18 10.57
N ILE A 68 3.39 -1.96 10.52
CA ILE A 68 2.02 -1.45 10.42
C ILE A 68 1.40 -1.25 11.80
N PHE A 69 0.41 -0.36 11.91
CA PHE A 69 -0.29 -0.01 13.15
C PHE A 69 0.65 0.41 14.29
N ALA A 70 0.83 1.72 14.44
CA ALA A 70 1.60 2.27 15.54
C ALA A 70 1.08 1.73 16.87
N ASN A 71 1.98 1.16 17.67
CA ASN A 71 1.67 0.70 19.02
C ASN A 71 2.55 1.46 20.04
N GLY A 72 2.24 1.31 21.33
CA GLY A 72 2.97 2.01 22.38
C GLY A 72 4.50 1.78 22.37
N ALA A 73 4.97 0.66 21.82
CA ALA A 73 6.40 0.34 21.69
C ALA A 73 7.07 1.02 20.48
N GLN A 74 6.29 1.40 19.46
CA GLN A 74 6.75 2.01 18.20
C GLN A 74 6.16 3.42 18.04
N SER A 75 6.05 4.17 19.14
CA SER A 75 5.33 5.45 19.22
C SER A 75 5.90 6.57 18.35
N TYR A 76 7.06 6.38 17.70
CA TYR A 76 7.71 7.38 16.87
C TYR A 76 8.52 6.71 15.75
N ASN A 77 7.86 6.40 14.64
CA ASN A 77 8.51 6.22 13.35
C ASN A 77 7.76 7.06 12.32
N LEU A 78 8.13 8.33 12.22
CA LEU A 78 7.70 9.19 11.11
C LEU A 78 8.58 8.87 9.90
N MET A 79 8.20 7.85 9.14
CA MET A 79 8.79 7.57 7.84
C MET A 79 7.89 8.17 6.76
N SER A 80 8.47 8.92 5.83
CA SER A 80 7.76 9.27 4.61
C SER A 80 7.65 8.00 3.76
N PRO A 81 6.44 7.57 3.37
CA PRO A 81 6.30 6.38 2.55
C PRO A 81 6.99 6.60 1.20
N HIS A 82 7.82 5.64 0.80
CA HIS A 82 8.72 5.84 -0.33
C HIS A 82 8.00 6.06 -1.67
N TRP A 83 6.77 5.56 -1.81
CA TRP A 83 5.97 5.81 -3.00
C TRP A 83 5.63 7.29 -3.23
N LEU A 84 5.71 8.16 -2.20
CA LEU A 84 5.63 9.60 -2.40
C LEU A 84 6.83 10.13 -3.18
N GLN A 85 8.02 9.60 -2.95
CA GLN A 85 9.25 10.08 -3.60
C GLN A 85 9.34 9.66 -5.07
N PHE A 86 8.61 8.60 -5.46
CA PHE A 86 8.61 8.14 -6.85
C PHE A 86 8.02 9.14 -7.84
N HIS A 87 7.29 10.18 -7.40
CA HIS A 87 6.82 11.21 -8.32
C HIS A 87 7.96 12.07 -8.90
N GLU A 88 9.10 12.15 -8.22
CA GLU A 88 10.28 12.88 -8.68
C GLU A 88 11.18 12.03 -9.58
N GLU A 89 11.16 10.72 -9.38
CA GLU A 89 12.09 9.77 -10.02
C GLU A 89 11.46 8.88 -11.10
N MET A 90 10.15 8.67 -11.03
CA MET A 90 9.37 7.86 -11.95
C MET A 90 8.16 8.64 -12.47
N VAL A 91 7.48 8.10 -13.49
CA VAL A 91 6.24 8.65 -14.04
C VAL A 91 5.03 8.26 -13.16
N VAL A 92 5.13 8.48 -11.84
CA VAL A 92 4.04 8.25 -10.87
C VAL A 92 3.46 9.59 -10.46
N ASP A 93 2.22 9.86 -10.84
CA ASP A 93 1.56 11.12 -10.47
C ASP A 93 0.83 10.99 -9.13
N VAL A 94 1.47 11.44 -8.05
CA VAL A 94 0.90 11.45 -6.68
C VAL A 94 -0.13 12.57 -6.45
N ASN A 95 -0.27 13.49 -7.41
CA ASN A 95 -1.27 14.56 -7.40
C ASN A 95 -2.50 14.19 -8.23
N LYS A 96 -2.54 12.98 -8.77
CA LYS A 96 -3.71 12.45 -9.45
C LYS A 96 -4.74 11.96 -8.43
N VAL A 97 -6.01 12.25 -8.70
CA VAL A 97 -7.11 11.61 -7.96
C VAL A 97 -7.11 10.12 -8.24
N PHE A 98 -7.47 9.31 -7.23
CA PHE A 98 -7.52 7.86 -7.37
C PHE A 98 -8.35 7.43 -8.59
N SER A 99 -7.84 6.44 -9.32
CA SER A 99 -8.55 5.85 -10.45
C SER A 99 -9.94 5.32 -10.07
N ALA A 100 -10.86 5.30 -11.04
CA ALA A 100 -12.22 4.80 -10.81
C ALA A 100 -12.24 3.35 -10.29
N ASP A 101 -11.24 2.54 -10.65
CA ASP A 101 -11.08 1.18 -10.17
C ASP A 101 -10.73 1.15 -8.67
N CYS A 102 -9.80 2.00 -8.24
CA CYS A 102 -9.46 2.20 -6.83
C CYS A 102 -10.66 2.70 -6.03
N VAL A 103 -11.41 3.68 -6.55
CA VAL A 103 -12.62 4.19 -5.89
C VAL A 103 -13.66 3.08 -5.71
N ARG A 104 -13.98 2.33 -6.78
CA ARG A 104 -14.95 1.20 -6.70
C ARG A 104 -14.48 0.08 -5.79
N TYR A 105 -13.17 -0.16 -5.69
CA TYR A 105 -12.62 -1.12 -4.74
C TYR A 105 -12.78 -0.62 -3.31
N LEU A 106 -12.42 0.64 -3.05
CA LEU A 106 -12.50 1.28 -1.73
C LEU A 106 -13.93 1.32 -1.19
N GLU A 107 -14.91 1.60 -2.05
CA GLU A 107 -16.35 1.60 -1.69
C GLU A 107 -16.81 0.26 -1.11
N LYS A 108 -16.25 -0.85 -1.60
CA LYS A 108 -16.59 -2.22 -1.17
C LYS A 108 -15.90 -2.66 0.11
N LEU A 109 -14.85 -1.96 0.56
CA LEU A 109 -14.13 -2.36 1.77
C LEU A 109 -15.03 -2.17 2.98
N ASP A 110 -15.16 -3.19 3.82
CA ASP A 110 -15.82 -3.07 5.12
C ASP A 110 -14.82 -3.48 6.20
N PRO A 111 -14.36 -2.53 7.06
CA PRO A 111 -13.37 -2.86 8.08
C PRO A 111 -13.91 -3.87 9.11
N ASP A 112 -15.23 -3.93 9.35
CA ASP A 112 -15.81 -4.91 10.26
C ASP A 112 -15.82 -6.31 9.64
N GLU A 113 -16.13 -6.44 8.35
CA GLU A 113 -16.03 -7.72 7.64
C GLU A 113 -14.59 -8.23 7.55
N ASP A 114 -13.63 -7.33 7.35
CA ASP A 114 -12.20 -7.65 7.29
C ASP A 114 -11.66 -8.09 8.66
N ILE A 115 -12.05 -7.42 9.76
CA ILE A 115 -11.70 -7.84 11.11
C ILE A 115 -12.28 -9.23 11.40
N GLU A 116 -13.53 -9.47 11.00
CA GLU A 116 -14.15 -10.79 11.18
C GLU A 116 -13.46 -11.86 10.33
N PHE A 117 -12.99 -11.52 9.14
CA PHE A 117 -12.14 -12.41 8.34
C PHE A 117 -10.85 -12.79 9.09
N LEU A 118 -10.17 -11.83 9.70
CA LEU A 118 -8.96 -12.08 10.50
C LEU A 118 -9.23 -13.03 11.67
N ARG A 119 -10.36 -12.85 12.37
CA ARG A 119 -10.82 -13.78 13.42
C ARG A 119 -11.03 -15.19 12.90
N ARG A 120 -11.70 -15.33 11.75
CA ARG A 120 -11.88 -16.63 11.08
C ARG A 120 -10.56 -17.28 10.67
N CYS A 121 -9.54 -16.48 10.36
CA CYS A 121 -8.18 -16.94 10.09
C CYS A 121 -7.39 -17.33 11.36
N GLY A 122 -7.97 -17.18 12.55
CA GLY A 122 -7.39 -17.61 13.82
C GLY A 122 -6.64 -16.50 14.56
N TRP A 123 -6.77 -15.24 14.14
CA TRP A 123 -6.19 -14.10 14.86
C TRP A 123 -7.28 -13.20 15.42
N GLU A 124 -7.30 -13.01 16.74
CA GLU A 124 -8.16 -12.02 17.40
C GLU A 124 -7.41 -10.69 17.51
N PRO A 125 -7.78 -9.66 16.73
CA PRO A 125 -7.07 -8.38 16.77
C PRO A 125 -7.42 -7.62 18.05
N GLY A 126 -6.42 -7.01 18.70
CA GLY A 126 -6.64 -6.18 19.88
C GLY A 126 -7.40 -4.88 19.55
N ASN A 127 -7.97 -4.23 20.57
CA ASN A 127 -8.75 -3.01 20.40
C ASN A 127 -7.95 -1.90 19.69
N ASP A 128 -6.68 -1.70 20.06
CA ASP A 128 -5.82 -0.67 19.46
C ASP A 128 -5.70 -0.85 17.94
N PHE A 129 -5.58 -2.11 17.46
CA PHE A 129 -5.56 -2.43 16.04
C PHE A 129 -6.92 -2.12 15.39
N VAL A 130 -8.01 -2.59 16.01
CA VAL A 130 -9.37 -2.44 15.49
C VAL A 130 -9.73 -0.96 15.33
N GLU A 131 -9.41 -0.15 16.34
CA GLU A 131 -9.68 1.29 16.33
C GLU A 131 -8.90 1.99 15.21
N GLN A 132 -7.57 1.78 15.14
CA GLN A 132 -6.73 2.39 14.12
C GLN A 132 -7.15 1.97 12.71
N PHE A 133 -7.36 0.67 12.48
CA PHE A 133 -7.75 0.15 11.18
C PHE A 133 -9.07 0.73 10.68
N LYS A 134 -10.06 0.88 11.58
CA LYS A 134 -11.33 1.53 11.27
C LYS A 134 -11.16 3.01 10.97
N VAL A 135 -10.42 3.74 11.79
CA VAL A 135 -10.16 5.17 11.61
C VAL A 135 -9.43 5.44 10.30
N PHE A 136 -8.37 4.69 10.01
CA PHE A 136 -7.61 4.84 8.76
C PHE A 136 -8.43 4.46 7.53
N THR A 137 -9.23 3.39 7.61
CA THR A 137 -10.15 3.04 6.52
C THR A 137 -11.19 4.15 6.28
N ALA A 138 -11.78 4.70 7.34
CA ALA A 138 -12.75 5.78 7.22
C ALA A 138 -12.12 7.07 6.67
N PHE A 139 -10.94 7.43 7.16
CA PHE A 139 -10.18 8.58 6.67
C PHE A 139 -9.87 8.44 5.18
N LEU A 140 -9.35 7.29 4.74
CA LEU A 140 -9.09 7.01 3.33
C LEU A 140 -10.35 7.14 2.48
N LYS A 141 -11.47 6.54 2.91
CA LYS A 141 -12.77 6.64 2.22
C LYS A 141 -13.24 8.09 2.07
N ILE A 142 -13.20 8.86 3.17
CA ILE A 142 -13.62 10.27 3.17
C ILE A 142 -12.71 11.08 2.25
N GLY A 143 -11.39 10.94 2.38
CA GLY A 143 -10.43 11.66 1.56
C GLY A 143 -10.64 11.41 0.06
N VAL A 144 -10.71 10.13 -0.34
CA VAL A 144 -10.98 9.77 -1.74
C VAL A 144 -12.31 10.34 -2.24
N SER A 145 -13.37 10.31 -1.42
CA SER A 145 -14.67 10.89 -1.79
C SER A 145 -14.64 12.40 -1.99
N LEU A 146 -13.68 13.09 -1.36
CA LEU A 146 -13.45 14.53 -1.48
C LEU A 146 -12.46 14.88 -2.61
N GLY A 147 -11.97 13.89 -3.36
CA GLY A 147 -10.97 14.10 -4.42
C GLY A 147 -9.57 14.36 -3.88
N ILE A 148 -9.29 13.96 -2.64
CA ILE A 148 -7.94 14.01 -2.07
C ILE A 148 -7.06 12.97 -2.78
N THR A 149 -5.83 13.36 -3.09
CA THR A 149 -4.83 12.57 -3.82
C THR A 149 -3.90 11.85 -2.84
N THR A 150 -3.01 10.97 -3.31
CA THR A 150 -2.05 10.30 -2.43
C THR A 150 -1.05 11.25 -1.74
N TYR A 151 -0.85 12.45 -2.29
CA TYR A 151 0.07 13.46 -1.75
C TYR A 151 -0.44 14.15 -0.48
N HIS A 152 -1.75 14.29 -0.34
CA HIS A 152 -2.41 14.99 0.77
C HIS A 152 -2.64 14.07 1.97
#